data_AF-A0A8S2Y3T5-F1
#
_entry.id   AF-A0A8S2Y3T5-F1
#
_cell.length_a   1.000
_cell.length_b   1.000
_cell.length_c   1.000
_cell.angle_alpha   90.00
_cell.angle_beta   90.00
_cell.angle_gamma   90.00
#
_symmetry.space_group_name_H-M   'P 1'
#
loop_
_entity.id
_entity.type
_entity.pdbx_description
1 polymer ?
#
loop_
_entity_poly.entity_id
_entity_poly.type
_entity_poly.pdbx_seq_one_letter_code
_entity_poly.pdbx_strand_id
1 'polypeptide(L)' 'HLAEKILEYLDEQSLQSVELVCREWYYVTAQGMLWKKLIERKVLANTQWHDLSKHRGWHKYLFR' A
#
# COMPACT_ATOMS: atom_id res chain seq x y z
N HIS A 1 6.84 -13.04 3.49
CA HIS A 1 6.66 -12.62 4.90
C HIS A 1 7.68 -11.62 5.44
N LEU A 2 8.98 -11.95 5.61
CA LEU A 2 9.93 -10.95 6.13
C LEU A 2 10.15 -9.78 5.16
N ALA A 3 10.31 -10.07 3.87
CA ALA A 3 10.46 -9.04 2.82
C ALA A 3 9.26 -8.07 2.78
N GLU A 4 8.03 -8.58 2.86
CA GLU A 4 6.83 -7.73 2.95
C GLU A 4 6.84 -6.82 4.17
N LYS A 5 7.24 -7.31 5.34
CA LYS A 5 7.32 -6.50 6.57
C LYS A 5 8.35 -5.37 6.43
N ILE A 6 9.47 -5.63 5.75
CA ILE A 6 10.49 -4.62 5.48
C ILE A 6 9.93 -3.57 4.51
N LEU A 7 9.33 -4.03 3.41
CA LEU A 7 8.79 -3.15 2.37
C LEU A 7 7.58 -2.34 2.83
N GLU A 8 6.85 -2.82 3.83
CA GLU A 8 5.75 -2.09 4.41
C GLU A 8 6.23 -0.73 4.96
N TYR A 9 7.45 -0.57 5.46
CA TYR A 9 7.92 0.73 5.97
C TYR A 9 8.16 1.81 4.89
N LEU A 10 8.07 1.46 3.61
CA LEU A 10 8.34 2.38 2.52
C LEU A 10 7.19 3.37 2.27
N ASP A 11 7.58 4.56 1.82
CA ASP A 11 6.69 5.56 1.26
C ASP A 11 6.38 5.26 -0.22
N GLU A 12 5.47 6.04 -0.80
CA GLU A 12 4.99 5.85 -2.17
C GLU A 12 6.12 5.87 -3.22
N GLN A 13 7.11 6.74 -3.07
CA GLN A 13 8.22 6.86 -4.04
C GLN A 13 9.20 5.69 -3.92
N SER A 14 9.53 5.28 -2.70
CA SER A 14 10.41 4.13 -2.48
C SER A 14 9.73 2.83 -2.91
N LEU A 15 8.43 2.68 -2.65
CA LEU A 15 7.67 1.49 -3.07
C LEU A 15 7.60 1.37 -4.60
N GLN A 16 7.40 2.49 -5.30
CA GLN A 16 7.49 2.53 -6.77
C GLN A 16 8.90 2.13 -7.25
N SER A 17 9.95 2.60 -6.59
CA SER A 17 11.33 2.26 -6.95
C SER A 17 11.61 0.77 -6.77
N VAL A 18 11.06 0.15 -5.73
CA VAL A 18 11.20 -1.29 -5.46
C VAL A 18 10.63 -2.15 -6.59
N GLU A 19 9.47 -1.78 -7.14
CA GLU A 19 8.87 -2.51 -8.26
C GLU A 19 9.76 -2.54 -9.52
N LEU A 20 10.66 -1.56 -9.66
CA LEU A 20 11.56 -1.43 -10.80
C LEU A 20 12.91 -2.14 -10.60
N VAL A 21 13.20 -2.67 -9.40
CA VAL A 21 14.48 -3.34 -9.11
C VAL A 21 14.62 -4.64 -9.89
N CYS A 22 13.64 -5.55 -9.78
CA CYS A 22 13.57 -6.76 -10.58
C CYS A 22 12.18 -7.42 -10.50
N ARG A 23 11.97 -8.48 -11.29
CA ARG A 23 10.70 -9.23 -11.33
C ARG A 23 10.30 -9.83 -9.98
N GLU A 24 11.27 -10.27 -9.18
CA GLU A 24 10.99 -10.85 -7.86
C GLU A 24 10.49 -9.78 -6.88
N TRP A 25 11.12 -8.60 -6.85
CA TRP A 25 10.65 -7.48 -6.03
C TRP A 25 9.27 -7.00 -6.46
N TYR A 26 9.01 -6.92 -7.77
CA TYR A 26 7.67 -6.66 -8.29
C TYR A 26 6.65 -7.71 -7.82
N TYR A 27 6.99 -9.00 -7.92
CA TYR A 27 6.13 -10.10 -7.49
C TYR A 27 5.82 -10.04 -5.99
N VAL A 28 6.84 -9.80 -5.15
CA VAL A 28 6.67 -9.65 -3.70
C VAL A 28 5.76 -8.46 -3.36
N THR A 29 5.91 -7.33 -4.05
CA THR A 29 5.06 -6.15 -3.87
C THR A 29 3.60 -6.42 -4.25
N ALA A 30 3.38 -7.11 -5.37
CA ALA A 30 2.06 -7.45 -5.87
C ALA A 30 1.35 -8.50 -4.99
N GLN A 31 2.02 -9.62 -4.67
CA GLN A 31 1.46 -10.68 -3.82
C GLN A 31 1.21 -10.20 -2.39
N GLY A 32 2.10 -9.37 -1.85
CA GLY A 32 1.96 -8.77 -0.52
C GLY A 32 0.91 -7.67 -0.43
N MET A 33 0.28 -7.30 -1.56
CA MET A 33 -0.66 -6.18 -1.70
C MET A 33 -0.14 -4.89 -1.05
N LEU A 34 1.14 -4.56 -1.24
CA LEU A 34 1.79 -3.47 -0.49
C LEU A 34 1.19 -2.10 -0.79
N TRP A 35 0.71 -1.86 -2.01
CA TRP A 35 -0.04 -0.65 -2.35
C TRP A 35 -1.34 -0.53 -1.56
N LYS A 36 -2.09 -1.63 -1.40
CA LYS A 36 -3.33 -1.63 -0.59
C LYS A 36 -3.00 -1.29 0.87
N LYS A 37 -1.98 -1.94 1.44
CA LYS A 37 -1.51 -1.67 2.82
C LYS A 37 -1.03 -0.22 2.99
N LEU A 38 -0.36 0.35 1.99
CA LEU A 38 0.05 1.76 2.00
C LEU A 38 -1.18 2.69 2.06
N ILE A 39 -2.18 2.45 1.20
CA ILE A 39 -3.42 3.24 1.20
C ILE A 39 -4.17 3.09 2.52
N GLU A 40 -4.29 1.87 3.05
CA GLU A 40 -4.92 1.60 4.35
C GLU A 40 -4.26 2.37 5.49
N ARG A 41 -2.93 2.40 5.55
CA ARG A 41 -2.19 3.19 6.54
C ARG A 41 -2.41 4.69 6.38
N LYS A 42 -2.44 5.21 5.15
CA LYS A 42 -2.75 6.63 4.91
C LYS A 42 -4.18 6.96 5.34
N VAL A 43 -5.14 6.06 5.09
CA VAL A 43 -6.53 6.19 5.55
C VAL A 43 -6.64 6.19 7.07
N LEU A 44 -5.89 5.33 7.77
CA LEU A 44 -5.91 5.28 9.24
C LEU A 44 -5.22 6.50 9.87
N ALA A 45 -4.15 7.01 9.24
CA ALA A 45 -3.37 8.11 9.80
C ALA A 45 -3.92 9.50 9.47
N ASN A 46 -4.71 9.66 8.39
CA ASN A 46 -5.14 10.96 7.89
C ASN A 46 -6.66 11.03 7.66
N THR A 47 -7.32 11.96 8.34
CA THR A 47 -8.77 12.17 8.27
C THR A 47 -9.26 12.54 6.87
N GLN A 48 -8.49 13.31 6.11
CA GLN A 48 -8.83 13.65 4.73
C GLN A 48 -8.84 12.42 3.82
N TRP A 49 -7.88 11.51 4.00
CA TRP A 49 -7.85 10.25 3.27
C TRP A 49 -9.02 9.36 3.64
N HIS A 50 -9.34 9.27 4.93
CA HIS A 50 -10.50 8.54 5.42
C HIS A 50 -11.80 9.06 4.81
N ASP A 51 -12.05 10.37 4.88
CA ASP A 51 -13.29 10.95 4.38
C ASP A 51 -13.38 10.84 2.85
N LEU A 52 -12.27 11.10 2.15
CA LEU A 52 -12.18 10.92 0.70
C LEU A 52 -12.50 9.47 0.30
N SER A 53 -12.02 8.48 1.05
CA SER A 53 -12.28 7.07 0.78
C SER A 53 -13.77 6.72 0.86
N LYS A 54 -14.48 7.31 1.82
CA LYS A 54 -15.92 7.13 2.00
C LYS A 54 -16.71 7.85 0.91
N HIS A 55 -16.41 9.13 0.69
CA HIS A 55 -17.11 9.95 -0.30
C HIS A 55 -16.93 9.44 -1.74
N ARG A 56 -15.76 8.88 -2.07
CA ARG A 56 -15.48 8.29 -3.38
C ARG A 56 -15.82 6.79 -3.46
N GLY A 57 -16.30 6.18 -2.37
CA GLY A 57 -16.85 4.83 -2.36
C GLY A 57 -15.82 3.69 -2.49
N TRP A 58 -14.52 3.96 -2.42
CA TRP A 58 -13.47 2.92 -2.45
C TRP A 58 -13.09 2.39 -1.06
N HIS A 59 -13.58 3.01 0.03
CA HIS A 59 -13.41 2.50 1.39
C HIS A 59 -13.85 1.03 1.55
N LYS A 60 -14.87 0.60 0.81
CA LYS A 60 -15.40 -0.79 0.84
C LYS A 60 -14.42 -1.86 0.34
N TYR A 61 -13.33 -1.46 -0.32
CA TYR A 61 -12.29 -2.36 -0.80
C TYR A 61 -11.07 -2.42 0.14
N LEU A 62 -11.07 -1.60 1.19
CA LEU A 62 -10.04 -1.57 2.22
C LEU A 62 -10.47 -2.42 3.43
N PHE A 63 -9.49 -2.92 4.19
CA PHE A 63 -9.68 -3.66 5.44
C PHE A 63 -10.47 -4.97 5.30
N ARG A 64 -10.46 -5.56 4.10
CA ARG A 64 -11.06 -6.87 3.78
C ARG A 64 -10.00 -7.89 3.44
#